data_AF-A0A7N2M3F3-F1
#
_entry.id   AF-A0A7N2M3F3-F1
#
_cell.length_a   1.000
_cell.length_b   1.000
_cell.length_c   1.000
_cell.angle_alpha   90.00
_cell.angle_beta   90.00
_cell.angle_gamma   90.00
#
_symmetry.space_group_name_H-M   'P 1'
#
loop_
_entity.id
_entity.type
_entity.pdbx_description
1 polymer ?
#
loop_
_entity_poly.entity_id
_entity_poly.type
_entity_poly.pdbx_seq_one_letter_code
_entity_poly.pdbx_strand_id
1 'polypeptide(L)'
;MLVPAILADPLDFVTLGLAYNSQSNDFKILRLVCFQKSPEEPDGPDRSAEAEVYTLSTDSWRKVVISVDSSEPNIGYVYHTSSCIFFNGALHFIACTNNGPFILSFEVNDERFHKIMLPQDFLDGYQGCLAVFKGLLAFIVLSRDIANNDHICDIWVMKEYGLV
;
A
#
# COMPACT_ATOMS: atom_id res chain seq x y z
N MET A 1 -5.52 5.09 23.69
CA MET A 1 -4.85 3.99 24.45
C MET A 1 -3.82 3.32 23.53
N LEU A 2 -2.53 3.25 23.91
CA LEU A 2 -1.44 2.79 23.03
C LEU A 2 -1.53 1.27 22.78
N VAL A 3 -1.63 0.87 21.51
CA VAL A 3 -1.34 -0.52 21.10
C VAL A 3 0.14 -0.78 21.44
N PRO A 4 0.50 -1.89 22.10
CA PRO A 4 1.90 -2.21 22.35
C PRO A 4 2.65 -2.22 21.02
N ALA A 5 3.89 -1.73 21.02
CA ALA A 5 4.74 -1.73 19.85
C ALA A 5 4.83 -3.16 19.28
N ILE A 6 4.13 -3.40 18.17
CA ILE A 6 4.25 -4.62 17.34
C ILE A 6 5.53 -4.51 16.49
N LEU A 7 6.62 -4.04 17.10
CA LEU A 7 7.92 -3.93 16.46
C LEU A 7 8.87 -4.75 17.30
N ALA A 8 8.86 -6.05 17.02
CA ALA A 8 9.72 -7.01 17.70
C ALA A 8 11.05 -7.17 16.96
N ASP A 9 11.09 -6.90 15.64
CA ASP A 9 12.29 -7.03 14.82
C ASP A 9 12.69 -5.68 14.16
N PRO A 10 13.97 -5.29 14.15
CA PRO A 10 14.48 -4.14 13.38
C PRO A 10 14.23 -4.22 11.86
N LEU A 11 13.76 -5.37 11.35
CA LEU A 11 13.42 -5.61 9.95
C LEU A 11 11.92 -5.46 9.64
N ASP A 12 11.09 -5.18 10.65
CA ASP A 12 9.67 -4.88 10.47
C ASP A 12 9.49 -3.46 9.91
N PHE A 13 8.58 -3.31 8.94
CA PHE A 13 8.31 -2.03 8.31
C PHE A 13 6.87 -1.58 8.56
N VAL A 14 6.72 -0.29 8.90
CA VAL A 14 5.41 0.32 9.12
C VAL A 14 5.17 1.41 8.10
N THR A 15 4.02 1.38 7.45
CA THR A 15 3.52 2.51 6.67
C THR A 15 2.18 2.99 7.24
N LEU A 16 1.94 4.29 7.11
CA LEU A 16 0.76 4.97 7.63
C LEU A 16 0.06 5.73 6.51
N GLY A 17 -1.27 5.68 6.51
CA GLY A 17 -2.11 6.51 5.66
C GLY A 17 -3.12 7.26 6.51
N LEU A 18 -3.24 8.57 6.31
CA LEU A 18 -4.25 9.41 6.96
C LEU A 18 -5.37 9.69 5.97
N ALA A 19 -6.60 9.40 6.38
CA ALA A 19 -7.79 9.67 5.59
C ALA A 19 -8.83 10.46 6.37
N TYR A 20 -9.56 11.30 5.63
CA TYR A 20 -10.81 11.87 6.09
C TYR A 20 -11.97 11.03 5.56
N ASN A 21 -12.76 10.45 6.46
CA ASN A 21 -14.00 9.75 6.15
C ASN A 21 -15.15 10.75 6.13
N SER A 22 -15.60 11.12 4.93
CA SER A 22 -16.68 12.09 4.75
C SER A 22 -18.04 11.56 5.21
N GLN A 23 -18.29 10.25 5.14
CA GLN A 23 -19.59 9.67 5.55
C GLN A 23 -19.79 9.74 7.07
N SER A 24 -18.73 9.49 7.84
CA SER A 24 -18.77 9.58 9.31
C SER A 24 -18.34 10.94 9.85
N ASN A 25 -17.91 11.86 8.98
CA ASN A 25 -17.26 13.13 9.35
C ASN A 25 -16.14 12.91 10.39
N ASP A 26 -15.24 11.98 10.12
CA ASP A 26 -14.19 11.58 11.06
C ASP A 26 -12.85 11.34 10.36
N PHE A 27 -11.77 11.27 11.13
CA PHE A 27 -10.45 10.92 10.63
C PHE A 27 -10.10 9.46 10.98
N LYS A 28 -9.48 8.78 10.02
CA LYS A 28 -8.95 7.44 10.21
C LYS A 28 -7.48 7.39 9.84
N ILE A 29 -6.71 6.59 10.58
CA ILE A 29 -5.33 6.26 10.22
C ILE A 29 -5.28 4.77 9.92
N LEU A 30 -4.88 4.41 8.71
CA LEU A 30 -4.51 3.04 8.39
C LEU A 30 -3.05 2.84 8.72
N ARG A 31 -2.75 1.79 9.48
CA ARG A 31 -1.40 1.29 9.74
C ARG A 31 -1.26 -0.06 9.08
N LEU A 32 -0.25 -0.20 8.22
CA LEU A 32 0.16 -1.48 7.67
C LEU A 32 1.51 -1.84 8.29
N VAL A 33 1.60 -3.02 8.89
CA VAL A 33 2.83 -3.56 9.48
C VAL A 33 3.23 -4.76 8.66
N CYS A 34 4.43 -4.73 8.08
CA CYS A 34 4.99 -5.83 7.29
C CYS A 34 6.08 -6.51 8.10
N PHE A 35 5.96 -7.83 8.26
CA PHE A 35 6.90 -8.67 8.98
C PHE A 35 7.77 -9.44 8.00
N GLN A 36 9.05 -9.58 8.33
CA GLN A 36 9.91 -10.56 7.66
C GLN A 36 9.66 -11.96 8.19
N LYS A 37 10.06 -12.97 7.40
CA LYS A 37 10.05 -14.36 7.81
C LYS A 37 10.72 -14.51 9.17
N SER A 38 9.98 -15.06 10.13
CA SER A 38 10.57 -15.37 11.42
C SER A 38 11.55 -16.55 11.25
N PRO A 39 12.74 -16.49 11.86
CA PRO A 39 13.65 -17.64 11.91
C PRO A 39 13.02 -18.84 12.63
N GLU A 40 12.02 -18.60 13.49
CA GLU A 40 11.35 -19.59 14.32
C GLU A 40 10.24 -20.37 13.58
N GLU A 41 9.70 -19.83 12.49
CA GLU A 41 8.71 -20.50 11.63
C GLU A 41 9.22 -20.64 10.18
N PRO A 42 10.17 -21.55 9.93
CA PRO A 42 10.81 -21.71 8.62
C PRO A 42 9.84 -22.13 7.50
N ASP A 43 8.72 -22.76 7.85
CA ASP A 43 7.66 -23.17 6.92
C ASP A 43 6.60 -22.08 6.68
N GLY A 44 6.69 -20.93 7.38
CA GLY A 44 5.80 -19.78 7.20
C GLY A 44 6.07 -18.99 5.91
N PRO A 45 5.16 -18.08 5.52
CA PRO A 45 5.36 -17.23 4.36
C PRO A 45 6.58 -16.32 4.57
N ASP A 46 7.34 -16.09 3.49
CA ASP A 46 8.58 -15.30 3.57
C ASP A 46 8.34 -13.86 4.05
N ARG A 47 7.14 -13.32 3.85
CA ARG A 47 6.68 -12.03 4.36
C ARG A 47 5.19 -12.08 4.65
N SER A 48 4.74 -11.33 5.65
CA SER A 48 3.33 -11.15 5.96
C SER A 48 3.03 -9.70 6.27
N ALA A 49 1.77 -9.30 6.15
CA ALA A 49 1.32 -7.96 6.50
C ALA A 49 0.07 -8.00 7.37
N GLU A 50 0.04 -7.17 8.40
CA GLU A 50 -1.15 -6.88 9.19
C GLU A 50 -1.62 -5.44 8.95
N ALA A 51 -2.93 -5.23 9.08
CA ALA A 51 -3.55 -3.93 8.95
C ALA A 51 -4.35 -3.57 10.19
N GLU A 52 -4.22 -2.32 10.62
CA GLU A 52 -4.97 -1.75 11.72
C GLU A 52 -5.49 -0.37 11.36
N VAL A 53 -6.71 -0.07 11.81
CA VAL A 53 -7.35 1.22 11.60
C VAL A 53 -7.55 1.90 12.94
N TYR A 54 -6.99 3.10 13.08
CA TYR A 54 -7.36 4.03 14.13
C TYR A 54 -8.55 4.86 13.66
N THR A 55 -9.53 5.04 14.54
CA THR A 55 -10.67 5.94 14.31
C THR A 55 -10.67 7.02 15.38
N LEU A 56 -10.62 8.29 14.96
CA LEU A 56 -10.44 9.42 15.86
C LEU A 56 -11.65 9.57 16.80
N SER A 57 -12.88 9.37 16.33
CA SER A 57 -14.08 9.51 17.16
C SER A 57 -14.14 8.51 18.32
N THR A 58 -13.51 7.33 18.17
CA THR A 58 -13.50 6.27 19.19
C THR A 58 -12.19 6.19 19.97
N ASP A 59 -11.18 7.00 19.60
CA ASP A 59 -9.82 6.96 20.12
C ASP A 59 -9.26 5.52 20.23
N SER A 60 -9.50 4.69 19.21
CA SER A 60 -9.17 3.28 19.28
C SER A 60 -8.63 2.73 17.96
N TRP A 61 -7.72 1.77 18.10
CA TRP A 61 -7.20 0.95 17.02
C TRP A 61 -8.00 -0.36 16.95
N ARG A 62 -8.24 -0.84 15.73
CA ARG A 62 -8.79 -2.18 15.49
C ARG A 62 -8.05 -2.86 14.35
N LYS A 63 -7.88 -4.18 14.43
CA LYS A 63 -7.35 -4.97 13.31
C LYS A 63 -8.39 -5.05 12.19
N VAL A 64 -7.92 -4.99 10.95
CA VAL A 64 -8.73 -5.21 9.74
C VAL A 64 -8.05 -6.27 8.87
N VAL A 65 -8.87 -7.06 8.16
CA VAL A 65 -8.36 -8.15 7.34
C VAL A 65 -7.93 -7.59 5.99
N ILE A 66 -6.69 -7.87 5.59
CA ILE A 66 -6.22 -7.60 4.25
C ILE A 66 -6.69 -8.74 3.35
N SER A 67 -7.73 -8.50 2.56
CA SER A 67 -8.22 -9.44 1.55
C SER A 67 -8.44 -8.66 0.26
N VAL A 68 -7.60 -8.93 -0.73
CA VAL A 68 -7.62 -8.25 -2.03
C VAL A 68 -8.23 -9.11 -3.13
N ASP A 69 -8.08 -10.44 -3.05
CA ASP A 69 -8.68 -11.44 -3.94
C ASP A 69 -8.95 -12.74 -3.16
N SER A 70 -9.88 -13.57 -3.64
CA SER A 70 -10.19 -14.86 -3.00
C SER A 70 -9.05 -15.89 -3.08
N SER A 71 -8.08 -15.68 -3.97
CA SER A 71 -6.96 -16.60 -4.22
C SER A 71 -5.64 -16.22 -3.56
N GLU A 72 -5.50 -14.97 -3.08
CA GLU A 72 -4.24 -14.46 -2.51
C GLU A 72 -4.52 -13.87 -1.12
N PRO A 73 -4.37 -14.67 -0.04
CA PRO A 73 -4.62 -14.21 1.32
C PRO A 73 -3.50 -13.31 1.88
N ASN A 74 -2.41 -13.11 1.13
CA ASN A 74 -1.24 -12.38 1.61
C ASN A 74 -0.72 -11.44 0.52
N ILE A 75 -0.67 -10.15 0.82
CA ILE A 75 -0.17 -9.09 -0.06
C ILE A 75 1.36 -9.03 -0.13
N GLY A 76 2.07 -9.97 0.51
CA GLY A 76 3.52 -10.03 0.55
C GLY A 76 4.09 -8.93 1.45
N TYR A 77 4.46 -7.79 0.86
CA TYR A 77 4.99 -6.65 1.59
C TYR A 77 4.64 -5.32 0.91
N VAL A 78 4.64 -4.24 1.69
CA VAL A 78 4.53 -2.87 1.19
C VAL A 78 5.93 -2.28 1.06
N TYR A 79 6.23 -1.59 -0.04
CA TYR A 79 7.54 -0.95 -0.20
C TYR A 79 7.72 0.13 0.87
N HIS A 80 8.83 0.04 1.62
CA HIS A 80 9.15 0.96 2.71
C HIS A 80 9.18 2.44 2.28
N THR A 81 9.49 2.71 1.00
CA THR A 81 9.54 4.07 0.43
C THR A 81 8.24 4.50 -0.25
N SER A 82 7.19 3.66 -0.25
CA SER A 82 5.92 4.00 -0.87
C SER A 82 5.21 5.05 -0.02
N SER A 83 5.19 6.30 -0.49
CA SER A 83 4.32 7.34 0.04
C SER A 83 2.85 6.93 -0.13
N CYS A 84 2.09 6.96 0.96
CA CYS A 84 0.64 6.82 0.91
C CYS A 84 0.01 8.11 0.35
N ILE A 85 -0.99 7.96 -0.50
CA ILE A 85 -1.83 9.10 -0.91
C ILE A 85 -3.30 8.81 -0.63
N PHE A 86 -4.06 9.85 -0.30
CA PHE A 86 -5.51 9.78 -0.18
C PHE A 86 -6.14 10.35 -1.44
N PHE A 87 -6.86 9.53 -2.18
CA PHE A 87 -7.50 9.88 -3.44
C PHE A 87 -8.86 9.20 -3.57
N ASN A 88 -9.87 9.94 -4.02
CA ASN A 88 -11.21 9.42 -4.29
C ASN A 88 -11.82 8.53 -3.18
N GLY A 89 -11.63 8.88 -1.90
CA GLY A 89 -12.19 8.13 -0.78
C GLY A 89 -11.35 6.92 -0.31
N ALA A 90 -10.22 6.66 -0.95
CA ALA A 90 -9.34 5.54 -0.63
C ALA A 90 -7.91 6.00 -0.31
N LEU A 91 -7.20 5.18 0.47
CA LEU A 91 -5.76 5.28 0.69
C LEU A 91 -5.03 4.34 -0.27
N HIS A 92 -4.02 4.84 -0.98
CA HIS A 92 -3.26 4.07 -1.97
C HIS A 92 -1.81 3.88 -1.56
N PHE A 93 -1.30 2.67 -1.77
CA PHE A 93 0.07 2.25 -1.49
C PHE A 93 0.60 1.41 -2.65
N ILE A 94 1.92 1.38 -2.86
CA ILE A 94 2.55 0.37 -3.70
C ILE A 94 2.92 -0.82 -2.83
N ALA A 95 2.30 -1.96 -3.12
CA ALA A 95 2.56 -3.24 -2.49
C ALA A 95 3.16 -4.23 -3.51
N CYS A 96 3.72 -5.34 -3.02
CA CYS A 96 4.39 -6.33 -3.85
C CYS A 96 4.16 -7.74 -3.34
N THR A 97 3.66 -8.60 -4.22
CA THR A 97 3.57 -10.05 -4.01
C THR A 97 4.61 -10.77 -4.87
N ASN A 98 4.64 -12.10 -4.79
CA ASN A 98 5.43 -12.94 -5.70
C ASN A 98 5.04 -12.75 -7.18
N ASN A 99 3.84 -12.23 -7.45
CA ASN A 99 3.34 -11.95 -8.80
C ASN A 99 3.68 -10.54 -9.29
N GLY A 100 4.40 -9.75 -8.48
CA GLY A 100 4.89 -8.42 -8.84
C GLY A 100 4.25 -7.27 -8.04
N PRO A 101 4.68 -6.03 -8.30
CA PRO A 101 4.14 -4.84 -7.68
C PRO A 101 2.73 -4.51 -8.18
N PHE A 102 1.92 -3.94 -7.30
CA PHE A 102 0.57 -3.47 -7.59
C PHE A 102 0.21 -2.30 -6.67
N ILE A 103 -0.87 -1.59 -7.00
CA ILE A 103 -1.43 -0.56 -6.12
C ILE A 103 -2.42 -1.23 -5.17
N LEU A 104 -2.13 -1.19 -3.88
CA LEU A 104 -3.06 -1.56 -2.82
C LEU A 104 -3.93 -0.32 -2.50
N SER A 105 -5.23 -0.44 -2.67
CA SER A 105 -6.21 0.58 -2.31
C SER A 105 -6.98 0.16 -1.06
N PHE A 106 -7.20 1.06 -0.11
CA PHE A 106 -8.05 0.86 1.05
C PHE A 106 -9.20 1.87 1.04
N GLU A 107 -10.41 1.40 0.76
CA GLU A 107 -11.62 2.21 0.77
C GLU A 107 -12.02 2.55 2.20
N VAL A 108 -12.04 3.83 2.54
CA VAL A 108 -12.09 4.29 3.94
C VAL A 108 -13.48 4.15 4.55
N ASN A 109 -14.51 4.22 3.72
CA ASN A 109 -15.91 4.09 4.13
C ASN A 109 -16.24 2.66 4.55
N ASP A 110 -15.97 1.70 3.66
CA ASP A 110 -16.28 0.28 3.86
C ASP A 110 -15.15 -0.51 4.53
N GLU A 111 -13.97 0.11 4.67
CA GLU A 111 -12.73 -0.48 5.17
C GLU A 111 -12.35 -1.77 4.45
N ARG A 112 -12.38 -1.70 3.11
CA ARG A 112 -12.06 -2.83 2.22
C ARG A 112 -10.81 -2.55 1.40
N PHE A 113 -10.01 -3.60 1.25
CA PHE A 113 -8.84 -3.57 0.39
C PHE A 113 -9.21 -3.97 -1.03
N HIS A 114 -8.58 -3.32 -2.00
CA HIS A 114 -8.69 -3.64 -3.42
C HIS A 114 -7.29 -3.65 -4.04
N LYS A 115 -7.11 -4.48 -5.06
CA LYS A 115 -5.89 -4.57 -5.84
C LYS A 115 -6.12 -3.87 -7.17
N ILE A 116 -5.21 -2.96 -7.53
CA ILE A 116 -5.20 -2.33 -8.84
C ILE A 116 -3.85 -2.63 -9.50
N MET A 117 -3.89 -3.25 -10.67
CA MET A 117 -2.69 -3.67 -11.38
C MET A 117 -1.90 -2.45 -11.88
N LEU A 118 -0.58 -2.49 -11.69
CA LEU A 118 0.32 -1.56 -12.35
C LEU A 118 0.47 -1.94 -13.84
N PRO A 119 0.85 -0.98 -14.71
CA PRO A 119 1.16 -1.29 -16.09
C PRO A 119 2.35 -2.25 -16.17
N GLN A 120 2.30 -3.18 -17.12
CA GLN A 120 3.17 -4.35 -17.16
C GLN A 120 4.66 -4.04 -17.41
N ASP A 121 4.99 -2.84 -17.90
CA ASP A 121 6.34 -2.43 -18.27
C ASP A 121 7.21 -1.96 -17.09
N PHE A 122 6.66 -1.92 -15.86
CA PHE A 122 7.32 -1.33 -14.70
C PHE A 122 7.86 -2.34 -13.67
N LEU A 123 8.02 -3.61 -14.06
CA LEU A 123 8.39 -4.72 -13.16
C LEU A 123 9.89 -4.76 -12.80
N ASP A 124 10.75 -4.06 -13.52
CA ASP A 124 12.20 -4.16 -13.36
C ASP A 124 12.79 -3.14 -12.36
N GLY A 125 12.60 -3.39 -11.07
CA GLY A 125 13.44 -2.81 -10.00
C GLY A 125 13.36 -1.28 -9.81
N TYR A 126 12.39 -0.61 -10.43
CA TYR A 126 12.28 0.84 -10.35
C TYR A 126 11.57 1.31 -9.08
N GLN A 127 12.13 2.36 -8.46
CA GLN A 127 11.48 3.08 -7.36
C GLN A 127 10.45 4.04 -7.97
N GLY A 128 9.17 3.69 -7.85
CA GLY A 128 8.07 4.55 -8.25
C GLY A 128 7.33 5.16 -7.05
N CYS A 129 6.62 6.25 -7.29
CA CYS A 129 5.73 6.86 -6.30
C CYS A 129 4.33 7.09 -6.87
N LEU A 130 3.35 7.11 -5.98
CA LEU A 130 1.99 7.50 -6.32
C LEU A 130 1.82 9.01 -6.17
N ALA A 131 1.09 9.61 -7.09
CA ALA A 131 0.79 11.03 -7.09
C ALA A 131 -0.63 11.29 -7.62
N VAL A 132 -1.13 12.48 -7.35
CA VAL A 132 -2.31 13.01 -8.05
C VAL A 132 -1.82 13.95 -9.14
N PHE A 133 -1.99 13.56 -10.40
CA PHE A 133 -1.59 14.36 -11.55
C PHE A 133 -2.83 14.81 -12.32
N LYS A 134 -3.05 16.13 -12.39
CA LYS A 134 -4.22 16.74 -13.05
C LYS A 134 -5.57 16.16 -12.59
N GLY A 135 -5.68 15.86 -11.29
CA GLY A 135 -6.91 15.31 -10.68
C GLY A 135 -7.11 13.81 -10.90
N LEU A 136 -6.14 13.11 -11.48
CA LEU A 136 -6.17 11.66 -11.69
C LEU A 136 -5.08 10.97 -10.87
N LEU A 137 -5.32 9.72 -10.50
CA LEU A 137 -4.31 8.88 -9.88
C LEU A 137 -3.19 8.61 -10.90
N ALA A 138 -1.94 8.81 -10.49
CA ALA A 138 -0.78 8.60 -11.32
C ALA A 138 0.30 7.80 -10.59
N PHE A 139 1.06 7.04 -11.37
CA PHE A 139 2.26 6.34 -10.95
C PHE A 139 3.45 6.94 -11.69
N ILE A 140 4.41 7.46 -10.95
CA ILE A 140 5.60 8.13 -11.48
C ILE A 140 6.79 7.22 -11.21
N VAL A 141 7.55 6.91 -12.25
CA VAL A 141 8.71 6.03 -12.18
C VAL A 141 9.94 6.78 -12.67
N LEU A 142 11.00 6.74 -11.87
CA LEU A 142 12.31 7.24 -12.26
C LEU A 142 13.18 6.05 -12.64
N SER A 143 13.61 6.01 -13.90
CA SER A 143 14.43 4.94 -14.47
C SER A 143 15.72 5.52 -15.04
N ARG A 144 16.68 4.64 -15.34
CA ARG A 144 17.92 5.01 -16.03
C ARG A 144 17.90 4.38 -17.41
N ASP A 145 18.06 5.20 -18.43
CA ASP A 145 18.38 4.74 -19.77
C ASP A 145 19.84 4.27 -19.80
N ILE A 146 20.04 2.96 -19.79
CA ILE A 146 21.39 2.36 -19.79
C ILE A 146 22.12 2.68 -21.10
N ALA A 147 21.40 2.77 -22.22
CA ALA A 147 22.02 2.99 -23.54
C ALA A 147 22.56 4.42 -23.67
N ASN A 148 21.81 5.40 -23.15
CA ASN A 148 22.17 6.81 -23.24
C ASN A 148 22.82 7.37 -21.97
N ASN A 149 22.90 6.57 -20.90
CA ASN A 149 23.35 6.98 -19.56
C ASN A 149 22.57 8.21 -19.01
N ASP A 150 21.29 8.28 -19.34
CA ASP A 150 20.37 9.36 -18.97
C ASP A 150 19.33 8.88 -17.94
N HIS A 151 18.64 9.84 -17.32
CA HIS A 151 17.52 9.58 -16.44
C HIS A 151 16.20 9.78 -17.18
N ILE A 152 15.31 8.78 -17.12
CA ILE A 152 13.96 8.84 -17.68
C ILE A 152 12.97 8.98 -16.53
N CYS A 153 11.93 9.77 -16.76
CA CYS A 153 10.79 9.92 -15.86
C CYS A 153 9.52 9.54 -16.61
N ASP A 154 8.99 8.37 -16.30
CA ASP A 154 7.75 7.88 -16.88
C ASP A 154 6.58 8.22 -15.94
N ILE A 155 5.55 8.83 -16.50
CA ILE A 155 4.33 9.19 -15.77
C ILE A 155 3.18 8.41 -16.38
N TRP A 156 2.69 7.42 -15.64
CA TRP A 156 1.48 6.71 -15.98
C TRP A 156 0.28 7.32 -15.25
N VAL A 157 -0.82 7.55 -15.97
CA VAL A 157 -2.03 8.19 -15.44
C VAL A 157 -3.22 7.26 -15.62
N MET A 158 -3.93 6.97 -14.52
CA MET A 158 -5.13 6.15 -14.50
C MET A 158 -6.33 6.97 -15.00
N LYS A 159 -6.75 6.70 -16.24
CA LYS A 159 -7.90 7.39 -16.86
C LYS A 159 -9.24 6.90 -16.32
N GLU A 160 -9.31 5.63 -15.96
CA GLU A 160 -10.51 4.96 -15.47
C GLU A 160 -10.20 4.41 -14.07
N TYR A 161 -10.77 5.05 -13.05
CA TYR A 161 -10.55 4.68 -11.64
C TYR A 161 -11.72 3.84 -11.13
N GLY A 162 -11.44 2.68 -10.56
CA GLY A 162 -12.44 1.84 -9.88
C GLY A 162 -13.39 1.05 -10.79
N LEU A 163 -13.09 0.93 -12.09
CA LEU A 163 -13.78 -0.02 -12.96
C LEU A 163 -13.16 -1.42 -12.76
N VAL A 164 -13.99 -2.35 -12.30
CA VAL A 164 -13.74 -3.81 -12.28
C VAL A 164 -14.47 -4.41 -13.48
#